data_AF-A0A6V7FL03-F1
#
_entry.id   AF-A0A6V7FL03-F1
#
_cell.length_a   1.000
_cell.length_b   1.000
_cell.length_c   1.000
_cell.angle_alpha   90.00
_cell.angle_beta   90.00
_cell.angle_gamma   90.00
#
_symmetry.space_group_name_H-M   'P 1'
#
loop_
_entity.id
_entity.type
_entity.pdbx_description
1 polymer ?
#
loop_
_entity_poly.entity_id
_entity_poly.type
_entity_poly.pdbx_seq_one_letter_code
_entity_poly.pdbx_strand_id
1 'polypeptide(L)'
;MPRLSRLALLLSLTFAAGHAVAGPEEDQRARNAVRVLNEIMKIPEQSIPDKLLDEARAIVVIPDTLKAGLVIGGRRGHGLMSMKNADGSWSQPVFVKLTGGSIGFQAGVQSSDVVLVFRNDRSLDNIVNGKFTLGADAGVAAGPVGRNAAAATDGQLKAEIWSWSRARGLFAGVALDGAILQIDDAADLNAYGGGATPRMIFEGRTNERASTDVIAFRDRLEEATYTARANRGTDGAAEGTAPAPRPQTAPPAQAASTPPPPANEASTVPMQPSATPPPQQGFQPVSDGEIRTESLDGNR
;
A
#
# COMPACT_ATOMS: atom_id res chain seq x y z
N MET A 1 80.39 2.12 14.15
CA MET A 1 79.88 2.04 12.76
C MET A 1 78.54 1.29 12.78
N PRO A 2 77.48 1.87 12.19
CA PRO A 2 76.08 1.48 12.41
C PRO A 2 75.64 0.39 11.42
N ARG A 3 75.15 -0.76 11.90
CA ARG A 3 74.51 -1.78 11.04
C ARG A 3 73.42 -2.57 11.77
N LEU A 4 72.48 -1.90 12.43
CA LEU A 4 71.36 -2.59 13.12
C LEU A 4 70.00 -1.88 12.97
N SER A 5 69.87 -0.93 12.04
CA SER A 5 68.66 -0.10 11.93
C SER A 5 67.85 -0.28 10.63
N ARG A 6 67.96 -1.44 9.97
CA ARG A 6 67.28 -1.70 8.67
C ARG A 6 66.39 -2.93 8.62
N LEU A 7 66.04 -3.51 9.78
CA LEU A 7 65.18 -4.70 9.84
C LEU A 7 63.96 -4.50 10.75
N ALA A 8 63.37 -3.30 10.73
CA ALA A 8 62.16 -3.00 11.49
C ALA A 8 61.12 -2.20 10.66
N LEU A 9 61.19 -2.30 9.32
CA LEU A 9 60.33 -1.53 8.42
C LEU A 9 59.73 -2.40 7.30
N LEU A 10 59.24 -3.60 7.61
CA LEU A 10 58.52 -4.44 6.64
C LEU A 10 57.44 -5.31 7.30
N LEU A 11 56.71 -4.77 8.28
CA LEU A 11 55.54 -5.47 8.84
C LEU A 11 54.46 -4.50 9.35
N SER A 12 53.99 -3.63 8.46
CA SER A 12 52.84 -2.76 8.75
C SER A 12 52.12 -2.35 7.47
N LEU A 13 51.72 -3.34 6.67
CA LEU A 13 50.65 -3.20 5.68
C LEU A 13 49.59 -4.28 5.98
N THR A 14 49.04 -4.25 7.19
CA THR A 14 47.72 -4.81 7.42
C THR A 14 46.73 -3.88 6.72
N PHE A 15 46.33 -4.31 5.54
CA PHE A 15 45.22 -3.78 4.77
C PHE A 15 44.00 -3.70 5.71
N ALA A 16 43.69 -2.51 6.22
CA ALA A 16 42.41 -2.26 6.83
C ALA A 16 41.38 -2.33 5.70
N ALA A 17 40.71 -3.49 5.57
CA ALA A 17 39.45 -3.55 4.86
C ALA A 17 38.52 -2.59 5.60
N GLY A 18 38.32 -1.40 5.04
CA GLY A 18 37.28 -0.50 5.51
C GLY A 18 35.96 -1.20 5.32
N HIS A 19 35.38 -1.71 6.40
CA HIS A 19 33.96 -2.06 6.41
C HIS A 19 33.20 -0.79 6.05
N ALA A 20 32.37 -0.80 5.00
CA ALA A 20 31.40 0.25 4.78
C ALA A 20 30.38 0.12 5.93
N VAL A 21 30.69 0.80 7.03
CA VAL A 21 29.71 1.08 8.06
C VAL A 21 28.74 2.05 7.41
N ALA A 22 27.49 1.63 7.23
CA ALA A 22 26.40 2.53 6.87
C ALA A 22 26.55 3.84 7.67
N GLY A 23 26.47 4.98 7.00
CA GLY A 23 26.74 6.25 7.64
C GLY A 23 25.80 6.49 8.83
N PRO A 24 26.17 7.36 9.79
CA PRO A 24 25.27 7.77 10.87
C PRO A 24 23.90 8.28 10.38
N GLU A 25 23.85 8.77 9.14
CA GLU A 25 22.62 9.26 8.49
C GLU A 25 21.70 8.11 8.03
N GLU A 26 22.22 7.11 7.31
CA GLU A 26 21.46 5.95 6.85
C GLU A 26 20.87 5.17 8.02
N ASP A 27 21.65 4.97 9.08
CA ASP A 27 21.20 4.33 10.31
C ASP A 27 20.09 5.16 10.98
N GLN A 28 20.22 6.48 11.02
CA GLN A 28 19.17 7.35 11.60
C GLN A 28 17.88 7.29 10.79
N ARG A 29 17.97 7.27 9.46
CA ARG A 29 16.81 7.11 8.57
C ARG A 29 16.10 5.79 8.84
N ALA A 30 16.86 4.70 9.00
CA ALA A 30 16.33 3.38 9.33
C ALA A 30 15.63 3.36 10.70
N ARG A 31 16.27 3.91 11.73
CA ARG A 31 15.66 4.06 13.07
C ARG A 31 14.36 4.87 13.03
N ASN A 32 14.33 5.97 12.26
CA ASN A 32 13.13 6.78 12.10
C ASN A 32 12.02 6.00 11.39
N ALA A 33 12.33 5.20 10.38
CA ALA A 33 11.34 4.38 9.67
C ALA A 33 10.77 3.27 10.58
N VAL A 34 11.63 2.59 11.33
CA VAL A 34 11.20 1.59 12.34
C VAL A 34 10.31 2.25 13.40
N ARG A 35 10.67 3.45 13.85
CA ARG A 35 9.85 4.24 14.77
C ARG A 35 8.44 4.46 14.19
N VAL A 36 8.33 4.95 12.96
CA VAL A 36 7.01 5.15 12.31
C VAL A 36 6.22 3.86 12.21
N LEU A 37 6.86 2.76 11.82
CA LEU A 37 6.21 1.44 11.71
C LEU A 37 5.73 0.92 13.07
N ASN A 38 6.51 1.13 14.13
CA ASN A 38 6.09 0.81 15.50
C ASN A 38 4.88 1.61 15.92
N GLU A 39 4.86 2.90 15.59
CA GLU A 39 3.79 3.77 16.05
C GLU A 39 2.48 3.59 15.26
N ILE A 40 2.53 3.28 13.95
CA ILE A 40 1.31 2.97 13.16
C ILE A 40 0.66 1.67 13.62
N MET A 41 1.47 0.68 14.01
CA MET A 41 0.96 -0.61 14.47
C MET A 41 0.48 -0.60 15.92
N LYS A 42 0.79 0.45 16.70
CA LYS A 42 0.37 0.56 18.12
C LYS A 42 -1.09 0.92 18.32
N ILE A 43 -1.74 1.50 17.31
CA ILE A 43 -3.12 2.01 17.40
C ILE A 43 -3.98 1.18 16.45
N PRO A 44 -4.69 0.15 16.93
CA PRO A 44 -5.43 -0.80 16.07
C PRO A 44 -6.44 -0.13 15.13
N GLU A 45 -7.05 0.97 15.54
CA GLU A 45 -8.02 1.71 14.71
C GLU A 45 -7.35 2.55 13.63
N GLN A 46 -6.04 2.76 13.70
CA GLN A 46 -5.26 3.61 12.80
C GLN A 46 -4.15 2.84 12.08
N SER A 47 -4.04 1.54 12.35
CA SER A 47 -3.04 0.66 11.77
C SER A 47 -3.39 0.30 10.33
N ILE A 48 -2.38 -0.19 9.63
CA ILE A 48 -2.58 -0.85 8.33
C ILE A 48 -3.41 -2.11 8.61
N PRO A 49 -4.56 -2.32 7.95
CA PRO A 49 -5.34 -3.54 8.09
C PRO A 49 -4.48 -4.79 7.89
N ASP A 50 -4.66 -5.80 8.74
CA ASP A 50 -3.84 -7.03 8.73
C ASP A 50 -3.84 -7.71 7.35
N LYS A 51 -4.97 -7.67 6.65
CA LYS A 51 -5.09 -8.17 5.28
C LYS A 51 -4.18 -7.41 4.30
N LEU A 52 -4.13 -6.09 4.38
CA LEU A 52 -3.26 -5.27 3.52
C LEU A 52 -1.80 -5.50 3.82
N LEU A 53 -1.45 -5.66 5.09
CA LEU A 53 -0.07 -5.94 5.50
C LEU A 53 0.39 -7.33 5.04
N ASP A 54 -0.49 -8.33 5.07
CA ASP A 54 -0.16 -9.65 4.54
C ASP A 54 -0.09 -9.70 3.01
N GLU A 55 -1.00 -9.03 2.31
CA GLU A 55 -1.01 -9.01 0.84
C GLU A 55 -0.04 -8.00 0.22
N ALA A 56 0.61 -7.17 1.05
CA ALA A 56 1.57 -6.19 0.59
C ALA A 56 2.69 -6.84 -0.22
N ARG A 57 3.00 -6.24 -1.38
CA ARG A 57 4.13 -6.60 -2.24
C ARG A 57 5.33 -5.70 -2.03
N ALA A 58 5.10 -4.47 -1.59
CA ALA A 58 6.14 -3.65 -1.00
C ALA A 58 5.56 -2.68 0.04
N ILE A 59 6.39 -2.30 1.01
CA ILE A 59 6.06 -1.26 1.98
C ILE A 59 7.14 -0.21 1.96
N VAL A 60 6.71 1.05 1.92
CA VAL A 60 7.57 2.22 1.95
C VAL A 60 7.21 3.05 3.16
N VAL A 61 8.20 3.43 3.95
CA VAL A 61 8.03 4.28 5.12
C VAL A 61 8.94 5.49 4.99
N ILE A 62 8.35 6.68 5.02
CA ILE A 62 9.02 7.96 4.82
C ILE A 62 8.72 8.84 6.04
N PRO A 63 9.58 8.78 7.07
CA PRO A 63 9.44 9.61 8.25
C PRO A 63 9.57 11.09 7.93
N ASP A 64 8.90 11.93 8.73
CA ASP A 64 9.13 13.37 8.81
C ASP A 64 9.05 14.08 7.43
N THR A 65 8.21 13.59 6.52
CA THR A 65 8.01 14.17 5.18
C THR A 65 7.61 15.63 5.32
N LEU A 66 8.43 16.51 4.78
CA LEU A 66 8.25 17.95 4.84
C LEU A 66 7.33 18.40 3.71
N LYS A 67 6.27 19.11 4.04
CA LYS A 67 5.39 19.84 3.11
C LYS A 67 5.49 21.33 3.42
N ALA A 68 5.71 22.16 2.40
CA ALA A 68 5.78 23.60 2.57
C ALA A 68 5.07 24.34 1.43
N GLY A 69 4.20 25.30 1.74
CA GLY A 69 3.50 26.12 0.75
C GLY A 69 2.40 27.00 1.34
N LEU A 70 1.92 27.98 0.58
CA LEU A 70 0.83 28.90 0.95
C LEU A 70 -0.52 28.50 0.31
N VAL A 71 -0.48 27.84 -0.86
CA VAL A 71 -1.61 27.22 -1.59
C VAL A 71 -1.07 26.12 -2.49
N ILE A 72 -0.03 26.49 -3.24
CA ILE A 72 0.84 25.59 -3.99
C ILE A 72 2.15 25.47 -3.21
N GLY A 73 2.68 24.26 -3.14
CA GLY A 73 3.86 23.96 -2.36
C GLY A 73 4.62 22.75 -2.87
N GLY A 74 5.72 22.45 -2.19
CA GLY A 74 6.50 21.25 -2.40
C GLY A 74 6.37 20.27 -1.24
N ARG A 75 6.63 19.00 -1.53
CA ARG A 75 6.91 17.98 -0.51
C ARG A 75 8.25 17.31 -0.77
N ARG A 76 8.96 16.96 0.31
CA ARG A 76 10.20 16.17 0.27
C ARG A 76 10.30 15.27 1.50
N GLY A 77 10.67 14.02 1.30
CA GLY A 77 10.93 13.08 2.38
C GLY A 77 11.98 12.03 1.99
N HIS A 78 12.59 11.43 3.01
CA HIS A 78 13.54 10.33 2.87
C HIS A 78 13.02 9.13 3.65
N GLY A 79 13.15 7.95 3.08
CA GLY A 79 12.57 6.76 3.68
C GLY A 79 13.32 5.49 3.30
N LEU A 80 12.69 4.38 3.67
CA LEU A 80 13.10 3.03 3.30
C LEU A 80 11.94 2.29 2.66
N MET A 81 12.29 1.35 1.79
CA MET A 81 11.37 0.47 1.11
C MET A 81 11.87 -0.97 1.23
N SER A 82 10.98 -1.90 1.57
CA SER A 82 11.24 -3.34 1.45
C SER A 82 10.19 -3.97 0.54
N MET A 83 10.60 -4.99 -0.21
CA MET A 83 9.76 -5.77 -1.11
C MET A 83 9.52 -7.15 -0.52
N LYS A 84 8.34 -7.69 -0.77
CA LYS A 84 8.00 -9.04 -0.37
C LYS A 84 8.43 -10.03 -1.43
N ASN A 85 9.29 -10.95 -1.05
CA ASN A 85 9.79 -12.04 -1.87
C ASN A 85 8.67 -13.05 -2.16
N ALA A 86 8.89 -13.90 -3.15
CA ALA A 86 7.93 -14.94 -3.55
C ALA A 86 7.65 -15.98 -2.45
N ASP A 87 8.61 -16.19 -1.53
CA ASP A 87 8.46 -17.05 -0.35
C ASP A 87 7.68 -16.37 0.79
N GLY A 88 7.30 -15.10 0.61
CA GLY A 88 6.56 -14.31 1.59
C GLY A 88 7.42 -13.64 2.66
N SER A 89 8.75 -13.73 2.57
CA SER A 89 9.71 -12.96 3.38
C SER A 89 9.87 -11.54 2.85
N TRP A 90 10.39 -10.64 3.69
CA TRP A 90 10.75 -9.28 3.33
C TRP A 90 12.23 -9.19 2.93
N SER A 91 12.50 -8.48 1.85
CA SER A 91 13.86 -8.24 1.37
C SER A 91 14.63 -7.24 2.22
N GLN A 92 15.95 -7.15 2.01
CA GLN A 92 16.73 -6.04 2.57
C GLN A 92 16.20 -4.71 2.04
N PRO A 93 16.12 -3.67 2.88
CA PRO A 93 15.47 -2.44 2.46
C PRO A 93 16.41 -1.55 1.64
N VAL A 94 15.85 -0.94 0.61
CA VAL A 94 16.50 0.14 -0.14
C VAL A 94 16.10 1.49 0.44
N PHE A 95 16.95 2.49 0.24
CA PHE A 95 16.66 3.86 0.57
C PHE A 95 15.84 4.52 -0.54
N VAL A 96 14.90 5.37 -0.16
CA VAL A 96 14.05 6.09 -1.11
C VAL A 96 13.94 7.58 -0.80
N LYS A 97 13.61 8.35 -1.83
CA LYS A 97 13.25 9.76 -1.77
C LYS A 97 11.84 9.96 -2.30
N LEU A 98 11.05 10.76 -1.61
CA LEU A 98 9.76 11.25 -2.08
C LEU A 98 9.88 12.74 -2.36
N THR A 99 9.51 13.17 -3.57
CA THR A 99 9.43 14.59 -3.94
C THR A 99 8.11 14.84 -4.64
N GLY A 100 7.56 16.05 -4.62
CA GLY A 100 6.35 16.32 -5.39
C GLY A 100 5.78 17.70 -5.19
N GLY A 101 4.89 18.09 -6.09
CA GLY A 101 3.99 19.21 -5.87
C GLY A 101 2.97 18.87 -4.79
N SER A 102 2.49 19.88 -4.08
CA SER A 102 1.38 19.73 -3.17
C SER A 102 0.44 20.94 -3.28
N ILE A 103 -0.85 20.67 -3.24
CA ILE A 103 -1.88 21.69 -3.06
C ILE A 103 -2.37 21.58 -1.62
N GLY A 104 -2.59 22.71 -0.97
CA GLY A 104 -3.01 22.75 0.43
C GLY A 104 -3.98 23.88 0.71
N PHE A 105 -4.95 23.61 1.58
CA PHE A 105 -5.87 24.62 2.11
C PHE A 105 -5.25 25.48 3.23
N GLN A 106 -4.01 25.16 3.63
CA GLN A 106 -3.31 25.80 4.72
C GLN A 106 -1.92 26.24 4.29
N ALA A 107 -1.54 27.41 4.79
CA ALA A 107 -0.22 27.96 4.67
C ALA A 107 0.74 27.37 5.70
N GLY A 108 1.97 27.11 5.30
CA GLY A 108 3.08 26.90 6.23
C GLY A 108 3.92 25.67 5.93
N VAL A 109 4.70 25.28 6.95
CA VAL A 109 5.57 24.11 6.93
C VAL A 109 4.95 23.05 7.84
N GLN A 110 4.77 21.86 7.29
CA GLN A 110 4.20 20.71 7.98
C GLN A 110 5.18 19.54 7.84
N SER A 111 5.31 18.75 8.90
CA SER A 111 6.03 17.49 8.85
C SER A 111 5.06 16.37 9.21
N SER A 112 5.08 15.31 8.42
CA SER A 112 4.23 14.15 8.60
C SER A 112 4.95 12.89 8.17
N ASP A 113 4.76 11.80 8.90
CA ASP A 113 5.20 10.49 8.42
C ASP A 113 4.27 10.03 7.29
N VAL A 114 4.82 9.31 6.32
CA VAL A 114 4.06 8.71 5.21
C VAL A 114 4.38 7.22 5.13
N VAL A 115 3.35 6.39 5.00
CA VAL A 115 3.48 4.96 4.76
C VAL A 115 2.72 4.58 3.50
N LEU A 116 3.38 3.89 2.58
CA LEU A 116 2.79 3.39 1.33
C LEU A 116 2.81 1.87 1.35
N VAL A 117 1.69 1.26 0.96
CA VAL A 117 1.55 -0.19 0.83
C VAL A 117 1.18 -0.49 -0.62
N PHE A 118 2.10 -1.13 -1.33
CA PHE A 118 1.95 -1.56 -2.71
C PHE A 118 1.37 -2.97 -2.72
N ARG A 119 0.38 -3.24 -3.58
CA ARG A 119 -0.27 -4.56 -3.66
C ARG A 119 -0.06 -5.31 -4.96
N ASN A 120 0.45 -4.66 -5.99
CA ASN A 120 0.71 -5.29 -7.29
C ASN A 120 2.21 -5.34 -7.58
N ASP A 121 2.63 -6.28 -8.43
CA ASP A 121 4.02 -6.36 -8.90
C ASP A 121 4.34 -5.30 -9.95
N ARG A 122 3.35 -4.93 -10.77
CA ARG A 122 3.54 -3.99 -11.88
C ARG A 122 4.05 -2.63 -11.41
N SER A 123 3.55 -2.10 -10.29
CA SER A 123 4.03 -0.85 -9.72
C SER A 123 5.45 -0.97 -9.16
N LEU A 124 5.92 -2.18 -8.86
CA LEU A 124 7.27 -2.44 -8.34
C LEU A 124 8.30 -2.54 -9.46
N ASP A 125 7.94 -3.07 -10.62
CA ASP A 125 8.88 -3.11 -11.76
C ASP A 125 9.38 -1.70 -12.12
N ASN A 126 8.51 -0.71 -12.08
CA ASN A 126 8.84 0.68 -12.39
C ASN A 126 9.70 1.35 -11.31
N ILE A 127 9.46 1.06 -10.02
CA ILE A 127 10.26 1.67 -8.94
C ILE A 127 11.66 1.07 -8.85
N VAL A 128 11.81 -0.23 -9.12
CA VAL A 128 13.13 -0.90 -9.21
C VAL A 128 13.98 -0.26 -10.33
N ASN A 129 13.34 0.30 -11.36
CA ASN A 129 14.01 1.00 -12.46
C ASN A 129 14.26 2.49 -12.20
N GLY A 130 13.99 2.99 -10.99
CA GLY A 130 14.54 4.24 -10.47
C GLY A 130 13.51 5.29 -10.08
N LYS A 131 12.44 5.49 -10.86
CA LYS A 131 11.46 6.56 -10.62
C LYS A 131 10.03 6.10 -10.84
N PHE A 132 9.16 6.45 -9.89
CA PHE A 132 7.75 6.12 -9.89
C PHE A 132 6.90 7.34 -9.52
N THR A 133 5.87 7.64 -10.29
CA THR A 133 4.96 8.78 -10.11
C THR A 133 3.62 8.28 -9.58
N LEU A 134 3.37 8.55 -8.31
CA LEU A 134 2.13 8.25 -7.61
C LEU A 134 0.94 8.94 -8.31
N GLY A 135 -0.12 8.17 -8.63
CA GLY A 135 -1.32 8.64 -9.33
C GLY A 135 -1.22 8.58 -10.86
N ALA A 136 -0.01 8.66 -11.43
CA ALA A 136 0.20 8.56 -12.88
C ALA A 136 0.60 7.14 -13.32
N ASP A 137 1.54 6.53 -12.59
CA ASP A 137 2.03 5.18 -12.89
C ASP A 137 1.21 4.09 -12.19
N ALA A 138 0.51 4.43 -11.10
CA ALA A 138 -0.50 3.60 -10.45
C ALA A 138 -1.49 4.45 -9.63
N GLY A 139 -2.71 3.95 -9.51
CA GLY A 139 -3.73 4.55 -8.66
C GLY A 139 -3.36 4.46 -7.18
N VAL A 140 -3.31 5.61 -6.51
CA VAL A 140 -3.06 5.72 -5.07
C VAL A 140 -4.36 6.08 -4.37
N ALA A 141 -4.67 5.41 -3.26
CA ALA A 141 -5.80 5.75 -2.42
C ALA A 141 -5.38 5.96 -0.96
N ALA A 142 -6.03 6.92 -0.32
CA ALA A 142 -5.95 7.17 1.10
C ALA A 142 -6.43 5.94 1.88
N GLY A 143 -5.59 5.40 2.76
CA GLY A 143 -5.90 4.24 3.60
C GLY A 143 -7.09 4.48 4.54
N PRO A 144 -7.90 3.43 4.83
CA PRO A 144 -8.97 3.54 5.80
C PRO A 144 -8.39 3.80 7.20
N VAL A 145 -9.12 4.59 8.00
CA VAL A 145 -8.78 4.94 9.38
C VAL A 145 -10.02 4.89 10.27
N GLY A 146 -9.82 4.72 11.57
CA GLY A 146 -10.88 4.60 12.56
C GLY A 146 -11.71 3.33 12.36
N ARG A 147 -13.03 3.46 12.58
CA ARG A 147 -13.99 2.36 12.40
C ARG A 147 -13.98 1.77 10.98
N ASN A 148 -13.61 2.56 9.98
CA ASN A 148 -13.53 2.11 8.60
C ASN A 148 -12.31 1.19 8.37
N ALA A 149 -11.24 1.32 9.16
CA ALA A 149 -10.10 0.41 9.09
C ALA A 149 -10.48 -0.99 9.59
N ALA A 150 -11.20 -1.07 10.71
CA ALA A 150 -11.68 -2.32 11.29
C ALA A 150 -12.71 -3.06 10.40
N ALA A 151 -13.47 -2.32 9.59
CA ALA A 151 -14.48 -2.87 8.68
C ALA A 151 -13.98 -3.03 7.22
N ALA A 152 -12.70 -2.76 6.94
CA ALA A 152 -12.17 -2.79 5.59
C ALA A 152 -12.16 -4.23 5.03
N THR A 153 -13.09 -4.50 4.12
CA THR A 153 -13.18 -5.79 3.42
C THR A 153 -12.56 -5.72 2.02
N ASP A 154 -12.35 -6.88 1.39
CA ASP A 154 -11.68 -6.99 0.09
C ASP A 154 -12.26 -6.07 -1.00
N GLY A 155 -13.58 -5.91 -1.00
CA GLY A 155 -14.29 -5.06 -1.97
C GLY A 155 -13.99 -3.56 -1.84
N GLN A 156 -13.56 -3.11 -0.67
CA GLN A 156 -13.16 -1.72 -0.41
C GLN A 156 -11.66 -1.49 -0.67
N LEU A 157 -10.87 -2.56 -0.60
CA LEU A 157 -9.44 -2.53 -0.78
C LEU A 157 -9.06 -2.77 -2.25
N LYS A 158 -9.41 -1.85 -3.17
CA LYS A 158 -9.17 -2.01 -4.62
C LYS A 158 -8.00 -1.21 -5.19
N ALA A 159 -7.46 -0.25 -4.45
CA ALA A 159 -6.34 0.56 -4.94
C ALA A 159 -5.06 -0.28 -5.07
N GLU A 160 -4.23 0.09 -6.05
CA GLU A 160 -2.93 -0.52 -6.31
C GLU A 160 -1.93 -0.16 -5.22
N ILE A 161 -2.02 1.08 -4.73
CA ILE A 161 -1.19 1.62 -3.64
C ILE A 161 -2.11 2.28 -2.61
N TRP A 162 -1.91 1.92 -1.35
CA TRP A 162 -2.56 2.57 -0.21
C TRP A 162 -1.59 3.49 0.52
N SER A 163 -2.05 4.67 0.93
CA SER A 163 -1.24 5.68 1.61
C SER A 163 -1.83 6.11 2.95
N TRP A 164 -1.02 6.06 4.00
CA TRP A 164 -1.30 6.65 5.30
C TRP A 164 -0.33 7.78 5.57
N SER A 165 -0.82 8.82 6.24
CA SER A 165 0.01 9.88 6.78
C SER A 165 -0.27 10.06 8.26
N ARG A 166 0.77 10.41 9.01
CA ARG A 166 0.62 10.82 10.39
C ARG A 166 1.21 12.17 10.65
N ALA A 167 0.46 13.01 11.35
CA ALA A 167 0.98 14.20 12.00
C ALA A 167 0.55 14.21 13.46
N ARG A 168 1.50 14.50 14.37
CA ARG A 168 1.23 14.72 15.82
C ARG A 168 0.38 13.61 16.48
N GLY A 169 0.62 12.35 16.12
CA GLY A 169 -0.07 11.20 16.73
C GLY A 169 -1.43 10.85 16.12
N LEU A 170 -1.88 11.54 15.07
CA LEU A 170 -3.11 11.21 14.34
C LEU A 170 -2.78 10.69 12.94
N PHE A 171 -3.29 9.50 12.61
CA PHE A 171 -3.21 8.94 11.26
C PHE A 171 -4.44 9.30 10.43
N ALA A 172 -4.20 9.65 9.17
CA ALA A 172 -5.22 9.86 8.15
C ALA A 172 -4.69 9.36 6.80
N GLY A 173 -5.56 8.84 5.96
CA GLY A 173 -5.18 8.57 4.58
C GLY A 173 -4.84 9.88 3.85
N VAL A 174 -3.81 9.87 2.99
CA VAL A 174 -3.30 11.06 2.30
C VAL A 174 -3.28 10.87 0.78
N ALA A 175 -3.79 11.84 0.04
CA ALA A 175 -3.60 11.86 -1.41
C ALA A 175 -2.16 12.29 -1.74
N LEU A 176 -1.46 11.44 -2.50
CA LEU A 176 -0.07 11.65 -2.91
C LEU A 176 0.08 11.73 -4.43
N ASP A 177 -1.02 11.91 -5.15
CA ASP A 177 -1.02 12.09 -6.59
C ASP A 177 -0.04 13.18 -7.02
N GLY A 178 0.74 12.89 -8.05
CA GLY A 178 1.79 13.74 -8.59
C GLY A 178 3.09 13.76 -7.76
N ALA A 179 3.17 12.99 -6.66
CA ALA A 179 4.45 12.77 -5.99
C ALA A 179 5.28 11.71 -6.71
N ILE A 180 6.58 11.94 -6.74
CA ILE A 180 7.58 11.08 -7.33
C ILE A 180 8.33 10.37 -6.21
N LEU A 181 8.24 9.05 -6.20
CA LEU A 181 9.02 8.16 -5.37
C LEU A 181 10.19 7.62 -6.18
N GLN A 182 11.40 7.69 -5.62
CA GLN A 182 12.63 7.29 -6.30
C GLN A 182 13.53 6.52 -5.35
N ILE A 183 14.31 5.61 -5.91
CA ILE A 183 15.43 4.99 -5.18
C ILE A 183 16.50 6.04 -4.89
N ASP A 184 17.15 5.92 -3.73
CA ASP A 184 18.27 6.74 -3.31
C ASP A 184 19.58 5.98 -3.47
N ASP A 185 20.06 5.84 -4.72
CA ASP A 185 21.24 5.03 -5.04
C ASP A 185 22.48 5.43 -4.22
N ALA A 186 22.63 6.72 -3.90
CA ALA A 186 23.74 7.20 -3.08
C ALA A 186 23.67 6.65 -1.65
N ALA A 187 22.49 6.66 -1.03
CA ALA A 187 22.31 6.09 0.31
C ALA A 187 22.41 4.56 0.30
N ASP A 188 21.95 3.91 -0.77
CA ASP A 188 22.12 2.47 -0.96
C ASP A 188 23.61 2.10 -1.06
N LEU A 189 24.40 2.83 -1.83
CA LEU A 189 25.85 2.65 -1.92
C LEU A 189 26.55 2.89 -0.58
N ASN A 190 26.11 3.88 0.19
CA ASN A 190 26.65 4.15 1.53
C ASN A 190 26.36 3.02 2.51
N ALA A 191 25.16 2.43 2.44
CA ALA A 191 24.72 1.40 3.39
C ALA A 191 25.18 -0.02 3.04
N TYR A 192 25.33 -0.32 1.74
CA TYR A 192 25.59 -1.68 1.23
C TYR A 192 26.93 -1.82 0.49
N GLY A 193 27.70 -0.74 0.41
CA GLY A 193 29.02 -0.71 -0.22
C GLY A 193 28.99 -0.44 -1.73
N GLY A 194 30.19 -0.28 -2.29
CA GLY A 194 30.40 0.04 -3.69
C GLY A 194 29.82 -1.02 -4.64
N GLY A 195 29.04 -0.57 -5.64
CA GLY A 195 28.42 -1.43 -6.64
C GLY A 195 27.10 -2.08 -6.19
N ALA A 196 26.57 -1.72 -5.01
CA ALA A 196 25.22 -2.08 -4.63
C ALA A 196 24.20 -1.49 -5.64
N THR A 197 23.26 -2.34 -6.06
CA THR A 197 22.12 -1.94 -6.88
C THR A 197 20.83 -2.34 -6.16
N PRO A 198 19.70 -1.66 -6.41
CA PRO A 198 18.43 -1.99 -5.77
C PRO A 198 18.04 -3.46 -5.95
N ARG A 199 18.26 -3.98 -7.16
CA ARG A 199 18.03 -5.40 -7.47
C ARG A 199 18.88 -6.32 -6.61
N MET A 200 20.18 -6.03 -6.45
CA MET A 200 21.06 -6.83 -5.58
C MET A 200 20.63 -6.75 -4.12
N ILE A 201 20.22 -5.57 -3.64
CA ILE A 201 19.73 -5.38 -2.26
C ILE A 201 18.47 -6.22 -2.03
N PHE A 202 17.47 -6.08 -2.90
CA PHE A 202 16.22 -6.83 -2.79
C PHE A 202 16.43 -8.35 -2.86
N GLU A 203 17.33 -8.81 -3.72
CA GLU A 203 17.64 -10.24 -3.87
C GLU A 203 18.64 -10.77 -2.82
N GLY A 204 19.09 -9.92 -1.88
CA GLY A 204 20.03 -10.33 -0.83
C GLY A 204 21.45 -10.64 -1.33
N ARG A 205 21.84 -10.11 -2.50
CA ARG A 205 23.11 -10.36 -3.19
C ARG A 205 24.14 -9.23 -2.99
N THR A 206 24.06 -8.49 -1.89
CA THR A 206 25.00 -7.40 -1.60
C THR A 206 26.34 -7.94 -1.12
N ASN A 207 27.42 -7.23 -1.45
CA ASN A 207 28.77 -7.61 -1.03
C ASN A 207 29.01 -7.33 0.46
N GLU A 208 28.38 -6.28 0.96
CA GLU A 208 28.46 -5.89 2.36
C GLU A 208 27.11 -6.10 3.06
N ARG A 209 27.19 -6.37 4.35
CA ARG A 209 26.03 -6.50 5.21
C ARG A 209 25.70 -5.12 5.77
N ALA A 210 24.46 -4.68 5.59
CA ALA A 210 23.99 -3.43 6.18
C ALA A 210 24.06 -3.46 7.71
N SER A 211 23.97 -2.27 8.31
CA SER A 211 23.93 -2.12 9.76
C SER A 211 22.72 -2.81 10.38
N THR A 212 22.78 -3.02 11.68
CA THR A 212 21.65 -3.57 12.45
C THR A 212 20.42 -2.69 12.39
N ASP A 213 20.57 -1.36 12.29
CA ASP A 213 19.44 -0.44 12.21
C ASP A 213 18.70 -0.56 10.87
N VAL A 214 19.44 -0.69 9.77
CA VAL A 214 18.86 -0.94 8.44
C VAL A 214 18.15 -2.29 8.40
N ILE A 215 18.78 -3.34 8.93
CA ILE A 215 18.18 -4.68 9.00
C ILE A 215 16.92 -4.68 9.90
N ALA A 216 16.91 -3.91 10.99
CA ALA A 216 15.76 -3.83 11.90
C ALA A 216 14.47 -3.35 11.21
N PHE A 217 14.56 -2.58 10.12
CA PHE A 217 13.39 -2.21 9.34
C PHE A 217 12.71 -3.42 8.68
N ARG A 218 13.50 -4.30 8.03
CA ARG A 218 13.00 -5.55 7.48
C ARG A 218 12.44 -6.45 8.58
N ASP A 219 13.19 -6.62 9.67
CA ASP A 219 12.80 -7.52 10.76
C ASP A 219 11.48 -7.06 11.41
N ARG A 220 11.27 -5.74 11.51
CA ARG A 220 10.00 -5.20 12.01
C ARG A 220 8.83 -5.45 11.06
N LEU A 221 9.05 -5.40 9.74
CA LEU A 221 8.02 -5.77 8.76
C LEU A 221 7.67 -7.25 8.85
N GLU A 222 8.67 -8.13 9.03
CA GLU A 222 8.46 -9.56 9.25
C GLU A 222 7.59 -9.82 10.47
N GLU A 223 7.94 -9.22 11.61
CA GLU A 223 7.17 -9.34 12.85
C GLU A 223 5.72 -8.82 12.68
N ALA A 224 5.55 -7.68 12.02
CA ALA A 224 4.24 -7.09 11.78
C ALA A 224 3.39 -7.97 10.85
N THR A 225 3.96 -8.49 9.77
CA THR A 225 3.28 -9.43 8.85
C THR A 225 2.95 -10.75 9.54
N TYR A 226 3.85 -11.28 10.36
CA TYR A 226 3.60 -12.49 11.14
C TYR A 226 2.38 -12.31 12.07
N THR A 227 2.33 -11.18 12.79
CA THR A 227 1.22 -10.84 13.67
C THR A 227 -0.09 -10.73 12.88
N ALA A 228 -0.08 -10.03 11.75
CA ALA A 228 -1.25 -9.89 10.88
C ALA A 228 -1.77 -11.23 10.32
N ARG A 229 -0.86 -12.14 9.98
CA ARG A 229 -1.23 -13.51 9.58
C ARG A 229 -1.85 -14.29 10.74
N ALA A 230 -1.28 -14.18 11.94
CA ALA A 230 -1.80 -14.84 13.13
C ALA A 230 -3.23 -14.36 13.46
N ASN A 231 -3.47 -13.04 13.46
CA ASN A 231 -4.79 -12.45 13.71
C ASN A 231 -5.85 -12.95 12.71
N ARG A 232 -5.53 -12.96 11.41
CA ARG A 232 -6.47 -13.49 10.40
C ARG A 232 -6.69 -15.00 10.52
N GLY A 233 -5.67 -15.75 10.95
CA GLY A 233 -5.79 -17.18 11.24
C GLY A 233 -6.71 -17.47 12.44
N THR A 234 -6.73 -16.58 13.44
CA THR A 234 -7.66 -16.66 14.57
C THR A 234 -9.09 -16.24 14.20
N ASP A 235 -9.25 -15.27 13.30
CA ASP A 235 -10.57 -14.84 12.83
C ASP A 235 -11.26 -15.90 11.95
N GLY A 236 -10.49 -16.66 11.17
CA GLY A 236 -11.01 -17.80 10.39
C GLY A 236 -11.38 -19.04 11.23
N ALA A 237 -10.88 -19.16 12.46
CA ALA A 237 -11.24 -20.24 13.38
C ALA A 237 -12.54 -19.95 14.16
N ALA A 238 -12.88 -18.67 14.36
CA ALA A 238 -14.11 -18.27 15.03
C ALA A 238 -15.38 -18.55 14.20
N GLU A 239 -15.28 -18.65 12.87
CA GLU A 239 -16.38 -19.07 11.98
C GLU A 239 -16.38 -20.58 11.66
N GLY A 240 -15.39 -21.34 12.13
CA GLY A 240 -15.19 -22.76 11.77
C GLY A 240 -15.45 -23.80 12.86
N THR A 241 -15.76 -23.40 14.11
CA THR A 241 -16.03 -24.38 15.19
C THR A 241 -17.03 -23.82 16.22
N ALA A 242 -18.22 -23.46 15.77
CA ALA A 242 -19.40 -23.72 16.61
C ALA A 242 -19.58 -25.26 16.63
N PRO A 243 -19.61 -25.92 17.80
CA PRO A 243 -19.93 -27.34 17.83
C PRO A 243 -21.32 -27.51 17.22
N ALA A 244 -21.42 -28.29 16.14
CA ALA A 244 -22.70 -28.68 15.59
C ALA A 244 -23.62 -29.16 16.73
N PRO A 245 -24.90 -28.76 16.79
CA PRO A 245 -25.82 -29.33 17.75
C PRO A 245 -25.80 -30.85 17.54
N ARG A 246 -25.40 -31.60 18.58
CA ARG A 246 -25.43 -33.06 18.57
C ARG A 246 -26.82 -33.49 18.09
N PRO A 247 -26.95 -34.46 17.16
CA PRO A 247 -28.24 -35.02 16.80
C PRO A 247 -28.87 -35.59 18.08
N GLN A 248 -29.94 -34.95 18.56
CA GLN A 248 -30.76 -35.53 19.60
C GLN A 248 -31.45 -36.73 18.95
N THR A 249 -31.12 -37.92 19.41
CA THR A 249 -31.80 -39.15 19.04
C THR A 249 -33.25 -39.02 19.52
N ALA A 250 -34.15 -38.73 18.60
CA ALA A 250 -35.57 -38.71 18.86
C ALA A 250 -36.05 -40.13 19.28
N PRO A 251 -36.85 -40.27 20.34
CA PRO A 251 -37.53 -41.53 20.64
C PRO A 251 -38.48 -41.94 19.50
N PRO A 252 -38.71 -43.25 19.27
CA PRO A 252 -39.53 -43.72 18.16
C PRO A 252 -40.99 -43.23 18.29
N ALA A 253 -41.53 -42.81 17.15
CA ALA A 253 -42.85 -42.24 16.97
C ALA A 253 -43.98 -43.19 17.42
N GLN A 254 -44.91 -42.68 18.22
CA GLN A 254 -46.24 -43.27 18.37
C GLN A 254 -47.14 -42.71 17.27
N ALA A 255 -47.78 -43.63 16.54
CA ALA A 255 -48.80 -43.32 15.55
C ALA A 255 -50.11 -42.90 16.24
N ALA A 256 -50.66 -41.74 15.89
CA ALA A 256 -52.08 -41.42 16.11
C ALA A 256 -52.59 -40.34 15.15
N SER A 257 -53.46 -40.77 14.24
CA SER A 257 -54.63 -40.09 13.63
C SER A 257 -54.54 -38.61 13.20
N THR A 258 -54.55 -38.42 11.88
CA THR A 258 -54.91 -37.19 11.16
C THR A 258 -56.38 -36.81 11.33
N PRO A 259 -56.72 -35.54 11.65
CA PRO A 259 -58.00 -34.94 11.33
C PRO A 259 -57.99 -34.31 9.93
N PRO A 260 -59.12 -34.29 9.19
CA PRO A 260 -59.19 -33.74 7.84
C PRO A 260 -59.11 -32.20 7.82
N PRO A 261 -58.65 -31.59 6.71
CA PRO A 261 -58.56 -30.14 6.56
C PRO A 261 -59.96 -29.50 6.39
N PRO A 262 -60.18 -28.29 6.95
CA PRO A 262 -61.40 -27.52 6.67
C PRO A 262 -61.38 -26.93 5.25
N ALA A 263 -62.58 -26.73 4.74
CA ALA A 263 -62.93 -26.44 3.36
C ALA A 263 -62.49 -25.06 2.83
N ASN A 264 -62.24 -25.03 1.52
CA ASN A 264 -62.10 -23.89 0.61
C ASN A 264 -62.72 -22.56 1.08
N GLU A 265 -61.87 -21.57 1.31
CA GLU A 265 -62.23 -20.17 1.09
C GLU A 265 -61.71 -19.74 -0.28
N ALA A 266 -62.64 -19.31 -1.13
CA ALA A 266 -62.38 -18.86 -2.49
C ALA A 266 -61.53 -17.59 -2.49
N SER A 267 -60.31 -17.68 -3.05
CA SER A 267 -59.51 -16.50 -3.39
C SER A 267 -59.90 -16.02 -4.79
N THR A 268 -60.81 -15.04 -4.86
CA THR A 268 -61.12 -14.33 -6.11
C THR A 268 -59.97 -13.39 -6.47
N VAL A 269 -59.09 -13.83 -7.36
CA VAL A 269 -58.08 -12.99 -8.02
C VAL A 269 -58.79 -12.19 -9.12
N PRO A 270 -58.79 -10.84 -9.11
CA PRO A 270 -59.32 -10.06 -10.22
C PRO A 270 -58.45 -10.26 -11.45
N MET A 271 -59.06 -10.67 -12.57
CA MET A 271 -58.41 -10.71 -13.88
C MET A 271 -58.04 -9.31 -14.33
N GLN A 272 -56.75 -9.03 -14.51
CA GLN A 272 -56.29 -7.82 -15.21
C GLN A 272 -56.50 -8.00 -16.72
N PRO A 273 -57.22 -7.10 -17.41
CA PRO A 273 -57.38 -7.17 -18.86
C PRO A 273 -56.06 -6.86 -19.56
N SER A 274 -55.54 -7.84 -20.30
CA SER A 274 -54.54 -7.62 -21.34
C SER A 274 -55.16 -6.83 -22.49
N ALA A 275 -54.73 -5.58 -22.67
CA ALA A 275 -55.06 -4.77 -23.83
C ALA A 275 -53.77 -4.19 -24.43
N THR A 276 -53.19 -4.91 -25.38
CA THR A 276 -52.16 -4.42 -26.30
C THR A 276 -52.85 -3.87 -27.55
N PRO A 277 -52.65 -2.59 -27.93
CA PRO A 277 -52.85 -2.14 -29.30
C PRO A 277 -51.53 -2.23 -30.11
N PRO A 278 -51.55 -2.71 -31.37
CA PRO A 278 -50.39 -2.74 -32.27
C PRO A 278 -49.99 -1.33 -32.83
N PRO A 279 -48.86 -1.20 -33.55
CA PRO A 279 -47.92 -0.07 -33.45
C PRO A 279 -48.26 1.13 -34.36
N GLN A 280 -47.73 2.31 -34.02
CA GLN A 280 -47.71 3.46 -34.92
C GLN A 280 -46.28 3.97 -35.14
N GLN A 281 -45.74 3.68 -36.32
CA GLN A 281 -44.56 4.34 -36.89
C GLN A 281 -44.94 5.76 -37.31
N GLY A 282 -44.43 6.76 -36.59
CA GLY A 282 -44.55 8.17 -36.95
C GLY A 282 -43.35 8.61 -37.80
N PHE A 283 -43.64 9.11 -39.00
CA PHE A 283 -42.69 9.59 -39.99
C PHE A 283 -42.01 10.90 -39.54
N GLN A 284 -40.71 11.01 -39.82
CA GLN A 284 -39.95 12.26 -39.78
C GLN A 284 -40.37 13.17 -40.95
N PRO A 285 -40.76 14.43 -40.70
CA PRO A 285 -40.66 15.46 -41.71
C PRO A 285 -39.27 16.08 -41.68
N VAL A 286 -38.52 15.85 -42.75
CA VAL A 286 -37.39 16.70 -43.19
C VAL A 286 -37.97 18.04 -43.65
N SER A 287 -37.55 19.14 -43.02
CA SER A 287 -37.79 20.47 -43.55
C SER A 287 -36.70 20.80 -44.57
N ASP A 288 -37.04 20.65 -45.84
CA ASP A 288 -36.33 21.31 -46.94
C ASP A 288 -36.61 22.82 -46.90
N GLY A 289 -35.55 23.62 -47.02
CA GLY A 289 -35.63 24.96 -47.59
C GLY A 289 -35.58 26.14 -46.63
N GLU A 290 -34.37 26.59 -46.29
CA GLU A 290 -34.03 28.00 -46.50
C GLU A 290 -32.59 28.07 -47.03
N ILE A 291 -32.49 28.19 -48.34
CA ILE A 291 -31.27 28.65 -49.02
C ILE A 291 -30.99 30.07 -48.53
N ARG A 292 -29.94 30.27 -47.75
CA ARG A 292 -29.26 31.57 -47.65
C ARG A 292 -27.93 31.48 -48.37
N THR A 293 -27.99 31.82 -49.64
CA THR A 293 -26.85 32.36 -50.40
C THR A 293 -26.44 33.68 -49.77
N GLU A 294 -25.18 33.84 -49.36
CA GLU A 294 -24.26 34.86 -49.88
C GLU A 294 -22.88 34.80 -49.19
N SER A 295 -21.92 34.29 -49.95
CA SER A 295 -20.62 34.83 -50.35
C SER A 295 -19.74 35.70 -49.43
N LEU A 296 -18.48 35.22 -49.38
CA LEU A 296 -17.20 35.94 -49.38
C LEU A 296 -16.93 36.97 -48.28
N ASP A 297 -16.00 36.63 -47.38
CA ASP A 297 -14.78 37.41 -47.28
C ASP A 297 -13.60 36.52 -46.88
N GLY A 298 -12.59 36.51 -47.73
CA GLY A 298 -11.27 35.99 -47.41
C GLY A 298 -10.38 37.16 -47.04
N ASN A 299 -9.61 37.03 -45.94
CA ASN A 299 -8.25 37.52 -45.95
C ASN A 299 -7.45 36.89 -44.80
N ARG A 300 -6.42 36.15 -45.23
CA ARG A 300 -5.09 35.94 -44.62
C ARG A 300 -4.97 35.71 -43.12
#